data_AF-A0A255ZHX6-F1
#
_entry.id   AF-A0A255ZHX6-F1
#
_cell.length_a   1.000
_cell.length_b   1.000
_cell.length_c   1.000
_cell.angle_alpha   90.00
_cell.angle_beta   90.00
_cell.angle_gamma   90.00
#
_symmetry.space_group_name_H-M   'P 1'
#
loop_
_entity.id
_entity.type
_entity.pdbx_description
1 polymer ?
#
loop_
_entity_poly.entity_id
_entity_poly.type
_entity_poly.pdbx_seq_one_letter_code
_entity_poly.pdbx_strand_id
1 'polypeptide(L)' 'MKLMSDLFSTDYGLMSLAVLAFIVAMAVWFGAFFRRKMNEKP' A
#
# COMPACT_ATOMS: atom_id res chain seq x y z
N MET A 1 -14.67 20.34 -10.33
CA MET A 1 -14.62 18.93 -9.89
C MET A 1 -14.01 18.07 -11.00
N LYS A 2 -12.72 18.24 -11.29
CA LYS A 2 -11.97 17.44 -12.29
C LYS A 2 -10.81 16.66 -11.66
N LEU A 3 -10.31 17.10 -10.51
CA LEU A 3 -9.21 16.46 -9.78
C LEU A 3 -9.48 15.01 -9.37
N MET A 4 -10.69 14.71 -8.88
CA MET A 4 -11.03 13.32 -8.50
C MET A 4 -11.13 12.44 -9.75
N SER A 5 -11.72 12.95 -10.83
CA SER A 5 -11.81 12.22 -12.11
C SER A 5 -10.42 12.02 -12.72
N ASP A 6 -9.54 13.00 -12.68
CA ASP A 6 -8.17 12.86 -13.20
C ASP A 6 -7.33 11.90 -12.34
N LEU A 7 -7.55 11.84 -11.02
CA LEU A 7 -6.86 10.88 -10.14
C LEU A 7 -7.28 9.43 -10.35
N PHE A 8 -8.55 9.17 -10.66
CA PHE A 8 -9.06 7.80 -10.82
C PHE A 8 -9.19 7.36 -12.28
N SER A 9 -9.29 8.29 -13.23
CA SER A 9 -9.55 8.01 -14.64
C SER A 9 -8.35 8.27 -15.57
N THR A 10 -7.26 8.86 -15.08
CA THR A 10 -6.02 8.98 -15.86
C THR A 10 -5.06 7.85 -15.47
N ASP A 11 -4.34 7.30 -16.46
CA ASP A 11 -3.35 6.23 -16.27
C ASP A 11 -2.31 6.56 -15.18
N TYR A 12 -1.94 7.84 -15.06
CA TYR A 12 -1.02 8.35 -14.04
C TYR A 12 -1.58 8.29 -12.62
N GLY A 13 -2.87 8.61 -12.45
CA GLY A 13 -3.52 8.63 -11.14
C GLY A 13 -3.76 7.21 -10.62
N LEU A 14 -4.18 6.30 -11.51
CA LEU A 14 -4.35 4.90 -11.17
C LEU A 14 -3.01 4.23 -10.83
N MET A 15 -1.94 4.55 -11.56
CA MET A 15 -0.58 4.08 -11.25
C MET A 15 -0.11 4.59 -9.88
N SER A 16 -0.29 5.87 -9.58
CA SER A 16 0.05 6.45 -8.26
C SER A 16 -0.72 5.78 -7.12
N LEU A 17 -2.01 5.53 -7.32
CA LEU A 17 -2.86 4.84 -6.34
C LEU A 17 -2.42 3.38 -6.13
N ALA A 18 -2.03 2.67 -7.19
CA ALA A 18 -1.52 1.31 -7.11
C ALA A 18 -0.22 1.25 -6.29
N VAL A 19 0.70 2.20 -6.48
CA VAL A 19 1.93 2.29 -5.69
C VAL A 19 1.63 2.60 -4.22
N LEU A 20 0.72 3.53 -3.95
CA LEU A 20 0.29 3.83 -2.57
C LEU A 20 -0.33 2.61 -1.88
N ALA A 21 -1.21 1.89 -2.56
CA ALA A 21 -1.80 0.66 -2.05
C ALA A 21 -0.73 -0.41 -1.79
N PHE A 22 0.26 -0.53 -2.68
CA PHE A 22 1.38 -1.46 -2.52
C PHE A 22 2.24 -1.12 -1.29
N ILE A 23 2.57 0.15 -1.07
CA ILE A 23 3.35 0.59 0.10
C ILE A 23 2.62 0.24 1.40
N VAL A 24 1.31 0.51 1.48
CA VAL A 24 0.50 0.19 2.66
C VAL A 24 0.43 -1.32 2.87
N ALA A 25 0.20 -2.09 1.82
CA ALA A 25 0.18 -3.55 1.88
C ALA A 25 1.53 -4.11 2.39
N MET A 26 2.64 -3.59 1.88
CA MET A 26 3.98 -3.96 2.34
C MET A 26 4.22 -3.57 3.80
N ALA A 27 3.84 -2.36 4.22
CA ALA A 27 4.00 -1.93 5.61
C ALA A 27 3.27 -2.87 6.59
N VAL A 28 2.03 -3.26 6.26
CA VAL A 28 1.26 -4.22 7.05
C VAL A 28 1.89 -5.62 7.03
N TRP A 29 2.32 -6.09 5.85
CA TRP A 29 2.93 -7.40 5.70
C TRP A 29 4.25 -7.53 6.46
N PHE A 30 5.14 -6.55 6.34
CA PHE A 30 6.38 -6.50 7.10
C PHE A 30 6.12 -6.36 8.59
N GLY A 31 5.19 -5.49 9.01
CA GLY A 31 4.79 -5.39 10.42
C GLY A 31 4.28 -6.71 10.99
N ALA A 32 3.46 -7.45 10.24
CA ALA A 32 2.99 -8.77 10.62
C ALA A 32 4.12 -9.82 10.63
N PHE A 33 5.03 -9.78 9.66
CA PHE A 33 6.19 -10.66 9.58
C PHE A 33 7.13 -10.48 10.77
N PHE A 34 7.53 -9.24 11.06
CA PHE A 34 8.38 -8.91 12.21
C PHE A 34 7.70 -9.28 13.52
N ARG A 35 6.40 -9.01 13.66
CA ARG A 35 5.66 -9.39 14.86
C ARG A 35 5.60 -10.90 15.05
N ARG A 36 5.47 -11.69 13.97
CA ARG A 36 5.54 -13.16 14.04
C ARG A 36 6.94 -13.63 14.43
N LYS A 37 8.00 -13.05 13.86
CA LYS A 37 9.39 -13.38 14.19
C LYS A 37 9.81 -12.99 15.61
N MET A 38 9.33 -11.85 16.12
CA MET A 38 9.56 -11.45 17.51
C MET A 38 8.82 -12.33 18.53
N ASN A 39 7.69 -12.91 18.14
CA ASN A 39 6.88 -13.78 19.00
C ASN A 39 7.22 -15.26 18.84
N GLU A 40 8.21 -15.59 18.00
CA GLU A 40 8.80 -16.92 17.91
C GLU A 40 9.60 -17.14 19.21
N LYS A 41 9.03 -17.92 20.14
CA LYS A 41 9.71 -18.34 21.36
C LYS A 41 10.86 -19.29 21.01
N PRO A 42 11.99 -19.26 21.76
CA PRO A 42 13.16 -20.09 21.50
C PRO A 42 12.87 -21.60 21.59
#